data_AF-A0A534I347-F1
#
_entry.id   AF-A0A534I347-F1
#
_cell.length_a   1.000
_cell.length_b   1.000
_cell.length_c   1.000
_cell.angle_alpha   90.00
_cell.angle_beta   90.00
_cell.angle_gamma   90.00
#
_symmetry.space_group_name_H-M   'P 1'
#
loop_
_entity.id
_entity.type
_entity.pdbx_description
1 polymer ?
#
loop_
_entity_poly.entity_id
_entity_poly.type
_entity_poly.pdbx_seq_one_letter_code
_entity_poly.pdbx_strand_id
1 'polypeptide(L)'
;MMKKRVIQTEVAPEVYEFVSRTAKAKGLTLKEAVREALRAWAAREGDLSWDPLFDPNWGFKGGKKTDSSRVDEVLYGRKKRR
;
A
#
# COMPACT_ATOMS: atom_id res chain seq x y z
N MET A 1 13.70 5.13 -19.25
CA MET A 1 14.45 5.63 -18.08
C MET A 1 13.46 6.18 -17.07
N MET A 2 13.36 5.62 -15.85
CA MET A 2 12.42 6.12 -14.83
C MET A 2 12.77 7.57 -14.46
N LYS A 3 11.81 8.50 -14.56
CA LYS A 3 11.99 9.90 -14.15
C LYS A 3 12.24 9.94 -12.63
N LYS A 4 13.44 10.32 -12.22
CA LYS A 4 13.79 10.53 -10.81
C LYS A 4 13.41 11.96 -10.42
N ARG A 5 12.73 12.14 -9.29
CA ARG A 5 12.49 13.45 -8.67
C ARG A 5 13.34 13.58 -7.41
N VAL A 6 13.77 14.80 -7.10
CA VAL A 6 14.52 15.14 -5.88
C VAL A 6 13.58 15.81 -4.91
N ILE A 7 13.60 15.39 -3.65
CA ILE A 7 12.86 15.99 -2.55
C ILE A 7 13.89 16.66 -1.64
N GLN A 8 13.75 17.96 -1.41
CA GLN A 8 14.54 18.73 -0.46
C GLN A 8 13.63 19.15 0.67
N THR A 9 14.07 18.94 1.91
CA THR A 9 13.30 19.25 3.11
C THR A 9 14.26 19.60 4.24
N GLU A 10 13.82 20.49 5.12
CA GLU A 10 14.55 20.85 6.34
C GLU A 10 14.14 19.90 7.46
N VAL A 11 15.12 19.40 8.20
CA VAL A 11 14.91 18.52 9.35
C VAL A 11 15.68 19.05 10.53
N ALA A 12 15.09 18.90 11.72
CA ALA A 12 15.76 19.26 12.97
C ALA A 12 17.07 18.46 13.12
N PRO A 13 18.14 19.05 13.69
CA PRO A 13 19.43 18.37 13.86
C PRO A 13 19.33 17.04 14.59
N GLU A 14 18.44 16.94 15.57
CA GLU A 14 18.21 15.74 16.38
C GLU A 14 17.65 14.60 15.51
N VAL A 15 16.72 14.92 14.61
CA VAL A 15 16.12 13.95 13.68
C VAL A 15 17.16 13.49 12.67
N TYR A 16 17.97 14.42 12.15
CA TYR A 16 19.05 14.08 11.23
C TYR A 16 20.05 13.11 11.86
N GLU A 17 20.51 13.40 13.07
CA GLU A 17 21.45 12.55 13.82
C GLU A 17 20.86 11.18 14.12
N PHE A 18 19.59 11.12 14.52
CA PHE A 18 18.90 9.86 14.75
C PHE A 18 18.88 8.98 13.50
N VAL A 19 18.41 9.54 12.36
CA VAL A 19 18.34 8.80 11.09
C VAL A 19 19.75 8.38 10.62
N SER A 20 20.75 9.24 10.80
CA SER A 20 22.15 8.96 10.48
C SER A 20 22.69 7.76 11.27
N ARG A 21 22.45 7.72 12.59
CA ARG A 21 22.87 6.60 13.45
C ARG A 21 22.14 5.31 13.09
N THR A 22 20.83 5.37 12.84
CA THR A 22 20.05 4.21 12.42
C THR A 22 20.51 3.68 11.06
N ALA A 23 20.82 4.56 10.11
CA ALA A 23 21.33 4.18 8.80
C ALA A 23 22.68 3.44 8.92
N LYS A 24 23.61 4.00 9.72
CA LYS A 24 24.91 3.37 10.00
C LYS A 24 24.76 1.99 10.65
N ALA A 25 23.88 1.86 11.64
CA ALA A 25 23.63 0.60 12.32
C ALA A 25 23.08 -0.49 11.37
N LYS A 26 22.31 -0.08 10.36
CA LYS A 26 21.76 -0.98 9.33
C LYS A 26 22.67 -1.18 8.12
N GLY A 27 23.86 -0.54 8.08
CA GLY A 27 24.74 -0.58 6.91
C GLY A 27 24.17 0.12 5.67
N LEU A 28 23.21 1.03 5.85
CA LEU A 28 22.54 1.75 4.76
C LEU A 28 23.13 3.14 4.58
N THR A 29 23.08 3.66 3.35
CA THR A 29 23.32 5.09 3.14
C THR A 29 22.17 5.92 3.69
N LEU A 30 22.45 7.17 4.06
CA LEU A 30 21.41 8.09 4.54
C LEU A 30 20.27 8.26 3.51
N LYS A 31 20.60 8.26 2.22
CA LYS A 31 19.62 8.37 1.13
C LYS A 31 18.70 7.15 1.03
N GLU A 32 19.23 5.95 1.31
CA GLU A 32 18.45 4.72 1.32
C GLU A 32 17.53 4.66 2.54
N ALA A 33 18.06 5.01 3.72
CA ALA A 33 17.28 5.07 4.95
C ALA A 33 16.11 6.06 4.82
N VAL A 34 16.35 7.25 4.28
CA VAL A 34 15.29 8.25 4.02
C VAL A 34 14.28 7.74 2.99
N ARG A 35 14.74 7.05 1.93
CA ARG A 35 13.84 6.47 0.92
C ARG A 35 12.96 5.37 1.52
N GLU A 36 13.51 4.54 2.40
CA GLU A 36 12.77 3.49 3.11
C GLU A 36 11.76 4.10 4.08
N ALA A 37 12.15 5.11 4.84
CA ALA A 37 11.26 5.84 5.75
C ALA A 37 10.08 6.48 4.99
N LEU A 38 10.34 7.14 3.85
CA LEU A 38 9.29 7.72 3.01
C LEU A 38 8.34 6.65 2.46
N ARG A 39 8.86 5.49 2.05
CA ARG A 39 8.03 4.36 1.59
C ARG A 39 7.17 3.80 2.72
N ALA A 40 7.75 3.60 3.89
CA ALA A 40 7.04 3.08 5.05
C ALA A 40 5.94 4.03 5.53
N TRP A 41 6.24 5.33 5.55
CA TRP A 41 5.26 6.38 5.87
C TRP A 41 4.14 6.41 4.83
N ALA A 42 4.47 6.43 3.53
CA ALA A 42 3.47 6.42 2.46
C ALA A 42 2.63 5.15 2.44
N ALA A 43 3.17 4.00 2.81
CA ALA A 43 2.39 2.76 2.92
C ALA A 43 1.44 2.77 4.14
N ARG A 44 1.82 3.46 5.22
CA ARG A 44 1.04 3.55 6.45
C ARG A 44 -0.08 4.58 6.36
N GLU A 45 0.24 5.77 5.85
CA GLU A 45 -0.66 6.93 5.78
C GLU A 45 -1.27 7.12 4.39
N GLY A 46 -0.83 6.32 3.41
CA GLY A 46 -1.32 6.42 2.04
C GLY A 46 -2.78 6.06 1.96
N ASP A 47 -3.59 7.04 1.59
CA ASP A 47 -4.94 6.79 1.12
C ASP A 47 -4.88 6.10 -0.25
N LEU A 48 -5.60 4.99 -0.41
CA LEU A 48 -5.72 4.25 -1.67
C LEU A 48 -6.86 4.78 -2.55
N SER A 49 -7.54 5.85 -2.13
CA SER A 49 -8.64 6.47 -2.89
C SER A 49 -8.28 6.90 -4.31
N TRP A 50 -7.00 7.16 -4.59
CA TRP A 50 -6.53 7.50 -5.94
C TRP A 50 -6.36 6.27 -6.84
N ASP A 51 -6.28 5.07 -6.28
CA ASP A 51 -6.13 3.83 -7.04
C ASP A 51 -7.51 3.33 -7.50
N PRO A 52 -7.76 3.25 -8.82
CA PRO A 52 -9.04 2.77 -9.35
C PRO A 52 -9.44 1.36 -8.88
N LEU A 53 -8.48 0.52 -8.47
CA LEU A 53 -8.78 -0.80 -7.89
C LEU A 53 -9.53 -0.71 -6.55
N PHE A 54 -9.36 0.41 -5.84
CA PHE A 54 -9.96 0.66 -4.54
C PHE A 54 -11.08 1.71 -4.60
N ASP A 55 -11.52 2.13 -5.79
CA ASP A 55 -12.64 3.06 -5.96
C ASP A 55 -13.97 2.34 -5.65
N PRO A 56 -14.66 2.61 -4.52
CA PRO A 56 -15.90 1.93 -4.17
C PRO A 56 -17.03 2.10 -5.21
N ASN A 57 -16.88 3.01 -6.17
CA ASN A 57 -17.78 3.15 -7.31
C ASN A 57 -17.58 2.07 -8.40
N TRP A 58 -16.63 1.14 -8.25
CA TRP A 58 -16.48 -0.03 -9.14
C TRP A 58 -17.70 -0.96 -9.13
N GLY A 59 -18.68 -0.69 -8.26
CA GLY A 59 -20.01 -1.29 -8.24
C GLY A 59 -20.48 -1.64 -9.65
N PHE A 60 -20.48 -2.95 -9.93
CA PHE A 60 -20.86 -3.50 -11.21
C PHE A 60 -22.17 -2.84 -11.67
N LYS A 61 -22.18 -2.21 -12.85
CA LYS A 61 -23.40 -1.71 -13.51
C LYS A 61 -24.40 -2.84 -13.88
N GLY A 62 -24.13 -4.08 -13.47
CA GLY A 62 -25.07 -5.18 -13.55
C GLY A 62 -25.99 -5.15 -12.33
N GLY A 63 -27.25 -4.74 -12.53
CA GLY A 63 -28.28 -4.59 -11.49
C GLY A 63 -28.72 -5.86 -10.75
N LYS A 64 -27.85 -6.87 -10.59
CA LYS A 64 -28.09 -7.99 -9.68
C LYS A 64 -27.13 -7.90 -8.51
N LYS A 65 -27.68 -7.76 -7.31
CA LYS A 65 -26.94 -8.00 -6.06
C LYS A 65 -26.44 -9.44 -6.10
N THR A 66 -25.16 -9.62 -6.44
CA THR A 66 -24.54 -10.94 -6.44
C THR A 66 -24.27 -11.31 -4.98
N ASP A 67 -25.07 -12.23 -4.46
CA ASP A 67 -24.88 -12.80 -3.13
C ASP A 67 -23.67 -13.74 -3.17
N SER A 68 -22.51 -13.21 -2.73
CA SER A 68 -21.25 -13.94 -2.72
C SER A 68 -21.27 -15.16 -1.78
N SER A 69 -22.22 -15.23 -0.86
CA SER A 69 -22.37 -16.39 0.05
C SER A 69 -22.83 -17.67 -0.66
N ARG A 70 -23.34 -17.55 -1.89
CA ARG A 70 -23.88 -18.67 -2.68
C ARG A 70 -23.01 -19.06 -3.88
N VAL A 71 -21.81 -18.50 -3.99
CA VAL A 71 -20.91 -18.74 -5.14
C VAL A 71 -20.60 -20.24 -5.28
N ASP A 72 -20.25 -20.91 -4.18
CA ASP A 72 -19.94 -22.33 -4.21
C ASP A 72 -21.16 -23.19 -4.59
N GLU A 73 -22.35 -22.81 -4.12
CA GLU A 73 -23.60 -23.50 -4.47
C GLU A 73 -23.91 -23.35 -5.97
N VAL A 74 -23.65 -22.18 -6.56
CA VAL A 74 -23.93 -21.90 -7.97
C VAL A 74 -22.89 -22.56 -8.89
N LEU A 75 -21.61 -22.51 -8.52
CA LEU A 75 -20.53 -23.05 -9.36
C LEU A 75 -20.41 -24.57 -9.27
N TYR A 76 -20.60 -25.13 -8.07
CA TYR A 76 -20.32 -26.55 -7.82
C TYR A 76 -21.58 -27.37 -7.46
N GLY A 77 -22.73 -26.72 -7.30
CA GLY A 77 -23.97 -27.36 -6.87
C GLY A 77 -23.96 -27.74 -5.39
N ARG A 78 -25.14 -27.96 -4.80
CA ARG A 78 -25.22 -28.51 -3.43
C ARG A 78 -24.69 -29.94 -3.42
N LYS A 79 -23.57 -30.17 -2.75
CA LYS A 79 -23.09 -31.52 -2.44
C LYS A 79 -24.20 -32.26 -1.68
N LYS A 80 -24.84 -33.24 -2.33
CA LYS A 80 -25.73 -34.18 -1.65
C LYS A 80 -24.89 -34.93 -0.62
N ARG A 81 -25.11 -34.64 0.66
CA ARG A 81 -24.62 -35.48 1.75
C ARG A 81 -25.29 -36.85 1.59
N ARG A 82 -24.46 -37.87 1.38
CA ARG A 82 -24.85 -39.28 1.42
C ARG A 82 -25.21 -39.67 2.84
#